data_AF-A0A6V8LHJ1-F1
#
_entry.id   AF-A0A6V8LHJ1-F1
#
_cell.length_a   1.000
_cell.length_b   1.000
_cell.length_c   1.000
_cell.angle_alpha   90.00
_cell.angle_beta   90.00
_cell.angle_gamma   90.00
#
_symmetry.space_group_name_H-M   'P 1'
#
loop_
_entity.id
_entity.type
_entity.pdbx_description
1 polymer ?
#
loop_
_entity_poly.entity_id
_entity_poly.type
_entity_poly.pdbx_seq_one_letter_code
_entity_poly.pdbx_strand_id
1 'polypeptide(L)'
;MPRHPATSLARELAALFDPPPSTGDFPYVGREWLPDTEVLVVRERPGRADGLFLAAKGGHNAENHNHNDVGTFIVALDGRPVLVDAGVGRYTRQTFSDRRYEIWTMRSTHHNVPEMNGREQAPAPPTGPRTWSARAPGWPWSCATRTRWGLASGRGGGRCGWTAAIRRRWS
;
A
#
# COMPACT_ATOMS: atom_id res chain seq x y z
N MET A 1 27.26 -4.34 23.31
CA MET A 1 26.90 -3.78 21.98
C MET A 1 25.83 -4.67 21.36
N PRO A 2 24.78 -4.11 20.73
CA PRO A 2 23.83 -4.91 19.96
C PRO A 2 24.52 -5.53 18.76
N ARG A 3 24.23 -6.80 18.46
CA ARG A 3 24.60 -7.40 17.17
C ARG A 3 23.51 -7.05 16.17
N HIS A 4 23.84 -6.32 15.11
CA HIS A 4 22.94 -6.17 13.97
C HIS A 4 22.69 -7.56 13.36
N PRO A 5 21.45 -7.89 12.93
CA PRO A 5 21.18 -9.14 12.23
C PRO A 5 21.96 -9.14 10.91
N ALA A 6 22.65 -10.24 10.59
CA ALA A 6 23.53 -10.31 9.44
C ALA A 6 22.75 -10.07 8.14
N THR A 7 23.01 -8.92 7.51
CA THR A 7 22.57 -8.61 6.15
C THR A 7 23.21 -9.61 5.18
N SER A 8 22.44 -10.04 4.18
CA SER A 8 22.96 -10.97 3.16
C SER A 8 24.02 -10.25 2.33
N LEU A 9 25.23 -10.83 2.27
CA LEU A 9 26.34 -10.32 1.46
C LEU A 9 25.91 -10.04 0.02
N ALA A 10 25.05 -10.88 -0.58
CA ALA A 10 24.55 -10.68 -1.94
C ALA A 10 23.64 -9.45 -2.09
N ARG A 11 22.95 -9.02 -1.01
CA ARG A 11 22.11 -7.82 -0.99
C ARG A 11 22.95 -6.55 -0.80
N GLU A 12 24.03 -6.61 -0.02
CA GLU A 12 24.97 -5.49 0.09
C GLU A 12 25.84 -5.35 -1.17
N LEU A 13 26.25 -6.46 -1.80
CA LEU A 13 26.97 -6.42 -3.08
C LEU A 13 26.12 -5.80 -4.19
N ALA A 14 24.82 -6.09 -4.24
CA ALA A 14 23.90 -5.46 -5.20
C ALA A 14 23.85 -3.94 -4.98
N ALA A 15 23.63 -3.50 -3.74
CA ALA A 15 23.57 -2.08 -3.38
C ALA A 15 24.91 -1.32 -3.56
N LEU A 16 26.03 -2.03 -3.73
CA LEU A 16 27.34 -1.45 -4.05
C LEU A 16 27.54 -1.22 -5.57
N PHE A 17 26.79 -1.93 -6.41
CA PHE A 17 26.82 -1.79 -7.88
C PHE A 17 25.62 -1.05 -8.46
N ASP A 18 24.54 -0.88 -7.70
CA ASP A 18 23.53 0.13 -8.00
C ASP A 18 24.21 1.51 -8.05
N PRO A 19 24.04 2.31 -9.12
CA PRO A 19 24.57 3.67 -9.14
C PRO A 19 23.90 4.48 -8.03
N PRO A 20 24.60 5.44 -7.38
CA PRO A 20 23.98 6.31 -6.40
C PRO A 20 22.76 6.99 -7.04
N PRO A 21 21.60 7.03 -6.35
CA PRO A 21 20.35 7.52 -6.94
C PRO A 21 20.58 8.93 -7.48
N SER A 22 20.27 9.13 -8.77
CA SER A 22 20.69 10.32 -9.48
C SER A 22 20.11 11.57 -8.83
N THR A 23 20.99 12.56 -8.57
CA THR A 23 20.62 13.86 -8.00
C THR A 23 19.94 14.77 -9.02
N GLY A 24 19.20 14.21 -9.97
CA GLY A 24 18.38 14.97 -10.91
C GLY A 24 17.16 15.55 -10.19
N ASP A 25 16.63 16.65 -10.73
CA ASP A 25 15.48 17.35 -10.18
C ASP A 25 14.19 16.53 -10.31
N PHE A 26 14.01 15.55 -9.43
CA PHE A 26 12.75 14.85 -9.29
C PHE A 26 11.69 15.87 -8.85
N PRO A 27 10.54 16.00 -9.52
CA PRO A 27 9.60 17.11 -9.29
C PRO A 27 8.88 17.06 -7.93
N TYR A 28 9.12 16.02 -7.12
CA TYR A 28 8.58 15.81 -5.77
C TYR A 28 7.12 16.27 -5.64
N VAL A 29 6.25 15.71 -6.50
CA VAL A 29 4.87 16.16 -6.68
C VAL A 29 4.12 16.22 -5.35
N GLY A 30 3.57 17.39 -5.03
CA GLY A 30 3.02 17.70 -3.71
C GLY A 30 1.77 16.91 -3.35
N ARG A 31 0.86 16.72 -4.31
CA ARG A 31 -0.32 15.87 -4.19
C ARG A 31 -0.77 15.43 -5.57
N GLU A 32 -0.84 14.12 -5.79
CA GLU A 32 -1.41 13.56 -7.03
C GLU A 32 -2.33 12.37 -6.73
N TRP A 33 -3.23 12.10 -7.67
CA TRP A 33 -4.23 11.06 -7.62
C TRP A 33 -4.39 10.45 -9.02
N LEU A 34 -3.98 9.19 -9.15
CA LEU A 34 -4.14 8.40 -10.36
C LEU A 34 -5.52 7.73 -10.31
N PRO A 35 -6.52 8.15 -11.14
CA PRO A 35 -7.90 7.72 -10.96
C PRO A 35 -8.11 6.24 -11.32
N ASP A 36 -7.40 5.72 -12.33
CA ASP A 36 -7.64 4.38 -12.89
C ASP A 36 -6.99 3.25 -12.06
N THR A 37 -5.99 3.59 -11.25
CA THR A 37 -5.33 2.68 -10.29
C THR A 37 -5.65 3.01 -8.83
N GLU A 38 -6.48 4.04 -8.61
CA GLU A 38 -6.80 4.63 -7.30
C GLU A 38 -5.58 4.90 -6.40
N VAL A 39 -4.42 5.27 -6.97
CA VAL A 39 -3.21 5.59 -6.19
C VAL A 39 -3.18 7.07 -5.80
N LEU A 40 -3.07 7.33 -4.51
CA LEU A 40 -2.80 8.67 -3.95
C LEU A 40 -1.31 8.82 -3.62
N VAL A 41 -0.76 9.99 -3.95
CA VAL A 41 0.54 10.47 -3.45
C VAL A 41 0.35 11.83 -2.79
N VAL A 42 0.94 12.04 -1.60
CA VAL A 42 1.01 13.35 -0.93
C VAL A 42 2.36 13.60 -0.26
N ARG A 43 2.75 14.87 -0.19
CA ARG A 43 3.90 15.39 0.57
C ARG A 43 3.46 16.56 1.43
N GLU A 44 4.11 16.71 2.58
CA GLU A 44 4.10 17.92 3.38
C GLU A 44 4.62 19.12 2.57
N ARG A 45 5.69 18.90 1.79
CA ARG A 45 6.44 19.93 1.06
C ARG A 45 6.52 19.59 -0.43
N PRO A 46 5.68 20.23 -1.28
CA PRO A 46 5.78 20.10 -2.73
C PRO A 46 7.15 20.55 -3.24
N GLY A 47 7.69 19.85 -4.26
CA GLY A 47 9.00 20.17 -4.83
C GLY A 47 10.19 19.81 -3.94
N ARG A 48 9.99 19.05 -2.84
CA ARG A 48 11.04 18.69 -1.88
C ARG A 48 11.02 17.23 -1.43
N ALA A 49 12.21 16.76 -1.04
CA ALA A 49 12.42 15.47 -0.37
C ALA A 49 12.20 15.56 1.16
N ASP A 50 12.48 16.72 1.77
CA ASP A 50 12.34 16.97 3.20
C ASP A 50 10.87 17.04 3.67
N GLY A 51 10.64 16.69 4.93
CA GLY A 51 9.31 16.53 5.50
C GLY A 51 8.68 15.16 5.21
N LEU A 52 7.39 15.04 5.51
CA LEU A 52 6.65 13.78 5.48
C LEU A 52 6.01 13.47 4.11
N PHE A 53 6.14 12.23 3.65
CA PHE A 53 5.56 11.68 2.43
C PHE A 53 4.67 10.47 2.75
N LEU A 54 3.54 10.37 2.05
CA LEU A 54 2.63 9.23 2.07
C LEU A 54 2.22 8.89 0.63
N ALA A 55 2.30 7.61 0.26
CA ALA A 55 1.54 7.07 -0.86
C ALA A 55 0.62 5.95 -0.38
N ALA A 56 -0.58 5.86 -0.94
CA ALA A 56 -1.60 4.89 -0.53
C ALA A 56 -2.39 4.38 -1.73
N LYS A 57 -2.70 3.08 -1.73
CA LYS A 57 -3.45 2.40 -2.78
C LYS A 57 -4.94 2.31 -2.41
N GLY A 58 -5.81 2.73 -3.32
CA GLY A 58 -7.24 2.53 -3.23
C GLY A 58 -7.72 1.25 -3.92
N GLY A 59 -8.81 1.32 -4.66
CA GLY A 59 -9.16 0.29 -5.66
C GLY A 59 -9.81 -0.98 -5.09
N HIS A 60 -9.58 -2.12 -5.76
CA HIS A 60 -10.19 -3.42 -5.43
C HIS A 60 -9.35 -4.64 -5.82
N ASN A 61 -9.53 -5.77 -5.12
CA ASN A 61 -8.71 -6.97 -5.29
C ASN A 61 -9.08 -7.82 -6.53
N ALA A 62 -9.45 -7.17 -7.63
CA ALA A 62 -9.63 -7.81 -8.95
C ALA A 62 -9.03 -6.96 -10.09
N GLU A 63 -7.97 -6.23 -9.77
CA GLU A 63 -7.09 -5.53 -10.72
C GLU A 63 -6.08 -6.51 -11.35
N ASN A 64 -5.55 -6.19 -12.53
CA ASN A 64 -4.50 -6.99 -13.14
C ASN A 64 -3.19 -6.92 -12.32
N HIS A 65 -2.43 -8.02 -12.26
CA HIS A 65 -1.19 -8.19 -11.50
C HIS A 65 -1.25 -7.90 -9.98
N ASN A 66 -2.41 -7.61 -9.39
CA ASN A 66 -2.53 -7.10 -8.01
C ASN A 66 -2.01 -8.04 -6.91
N HIS A 67 -1.96 -7.55 -5.69
CA HIS A 67 -1.98 -8.38 -4.49
C HIS A 67 -3.33 -8.19 -3.77
N ASN A 68 -3.54 -8.83 -2.61
CA ASN A 68 -4.65 -8.52 -1.70
C ASN A 68 -4.31 -7.30 -0.80
N ASP A 69 -3.88 -6.20 -1.43
CA ASP A 69 -3.18 -5.05 -0.82
C ASP A 69 -4.04 -3.78 -0.74
N VAL A 70 -5.31 -3.81 -1.14
CA VAL A 70 -6.18 -2.64 -1.25
C VAL A 70 -6.31 -1.89 0.07
N GLY A 71 -5.91 -0.61 0.09
CA GLY A 71 -5.75 0.20 1.30
C GLY A 71 -4.32 0.26 1.87
N THR A 72 -3.35 -0.48 1.31
CA THR A 72 -1.94 -0.43 1.74
C THR A 72 -1.35 0.96 1.51
N PHE A 73 -0.31 1.27 2.27
CA PHE A 73 0.37 2.56 2.21
C PHE A 73 1.86 2.43 2.52
N ILE A 74 2.63 3.39 2.04
CA ILE A 74 4.05 3.57 2.36
C ILE A 74 4.29 5.00 2.87
N VAL A 75 5.20 5.14 3.83
CA VAL A 75 5.54 6.40 4.48
C VAL A 75 7.04 6.62 4.38
N ALA A 76 7.46 7.84 4.03
CA ALA A 76 8.84 8.27 4.09
C ALA A 76 8.94 9.62 4.83
N LEU A 77 10.02 9.83 5.56
CA LEU A 77 10.34 11.08 6.26
C LEU A 77 11.74 11.52 5.83
N ASP A 78 11.88 12.77 5.41
CA ASP A 78 13.14 13.35 4.92
C ASP A 78 13.80 12.51 3.82
N GLY A 79 12.99 12.11 2.84
CA GLY A 79 13.36 11.23 1.72
C GLY A 79 13.61 9.76 2.09
N ARG A 80 13.62 9.40 3.39
CA ARG A 80 13.96 8.05 3.87
C ARG A 80 12.70 7.22 4.15
N PRO A 81 12.60 5.96 3.67
CA PRO A 81 11.46 5.11 3.97
C PRO A 81 11.36 4.78 5.47
N VAL A 82 10.14 4.85 6.00
CA VAL A 82 9.81 4.56 7.41
C VAL A 82 8.82 3.39 7.52
N LEU A 83 7.79 3.38 6.67
CA LEU A 83 6.89 2.25 6.49
C LEU A 83 6.92 1.86 5.01
N VAL A 84 7.21 0.59 4.75
CA VAL A 84 7.40 0.02 3.42
C VAL A 84 6.44 -1.12 3.18
N ASP A 85 6.27 -1.49 1.91
CA ASP A 85 5.60 -2.72 1.52
C ASP A 85 6.62 -3.86 1.33
N ALA A 86 6.20 -5.11 1.48
CA ALA A 86 7.06 -6.27 1.23
C ALA A 86 7.41 -6.45 -0.26
N GLY A 87 6.60 -5.89 -1.16
CA GLY A 87 6.83 -5.95 -2.61
C GLY A 87 6.55 -7.31 -3.23
N VAL A 88 7.03 -7.52 -4.45
CA VAL A 88 6.74 -8.71 -5.26
C VAL A 88 7.62 -9.91 -4.88
N GLY A 89 7.02 -11.10 -4.89
CA GLY A 89 7.78 -12.36 -4.84
C GLY A 89 8.34 -12.74 -6.21
N ARG A 90 9.37 -13.61 -6.26
CA ARG A 90 9.82 -14.22 -7.52
C ARG A 90 8.66 -14.97 -8.16
N TYR A 91 8.39 -14.71 -9.44
CA TYR A 91 7.36 -15.43 -10.19
C TYR A 91 7.66 -16.92 -10.29
N THR A 92 6.62 -17.74 -10.10
CA THR A 92 6.67 -19.21 -10.18
C THR A 92 5.42 -19.73 -10.90
N ARG A 93 5.34 -21.05 -11.16
CA ARG A 93 4.11 -21.67 -11.69
C ARG A 93 2.88 -21.40 -10.82
N GLN A 94 3.05 -21.18 -9.50
CA GLN A 94 1.95 -20.88 -8.59
C GLN A 94 1.38 -19.46 -8.79
N THR A 95 2.21 -18.50 -9.24
CA THR A 95 1.77 -17.13 -9.55
C THR A 95 0.70 -17.09 -10.65
N PHE A 96 0.72 -18.08 -11.55
CA PHE A 96 -0.20 -18.23 -12.68
C PHE A 96 -1.26 -19.33 -12.44
N SER A 97 -1.60 -19.58 -11.18
CA SER A 97 -2.62 -20.57 -10.77
C SER A 97 -3.68 -19.93 -9.87
N ASP A 98 -4.80 -20.63 -9.69
CA ASP A 98 -5.80 -20.36 -8.66
C ASP A 98 -5.18 -20.18 -7.25
N ARG A 99 -4.15 -20.98 -6.94
CA ARG A 99 -3.37 -20.93 -5.69
C ARG A 99 -2.40 -19.74 -5.58
N ARG A 100 -2.52 -18.72 -6.44
CA ARG A 100 -1.73 -17.47 -6.39
C ARG A 100 -1.75 -16.81 -5.01
N TYR A 101 -2.92 -16.75 -4.38
CA TYR A 101 -3.11 -16.06 -3.10
C TYR A 101 -2.75 -16.91 -1.86
N GLU A 102 -2.15 -18.09 -2.04
CA GLU A 102 -1.41 -18.77 -0.96
C GLU A 102 0.00 -18.17 -0.77
N ILE A 103 0.56 -17.56 -1.83
CA ILE A 103 1.88 -16.92 -1.81
C ILE A 103 1.84 -15.72 -0.86
N TRP A 104 2.77 -15.65 0.10
CA TRP A 104 2.75 -14.66 1.17
C TRP A 104 2.75 -13.21 0.68
N THR A 105 3.51 -12.88 -0.37
CA THR A 105 3.50 -11.54 -0.99
C THR A 105 2.21 -11.18 -1.73
N MET A 106 1.30 -12.13 -1.95
CA MET A 106 -0.03 -11.88 -2.53
C MET A 106 -1.11 -11.73 -1.43
N ARG A 107 -0.75 -11.87 -0.15
CA ARG A 107 -1.66 -11.96 1.00
C ARG A 107 -1.64 -10.68 1.84
N SER A 108 -2.82 -10.21 2.20
CA SER A 108 -3.04 -8.96 2.95
C SER A 108 -2.27 -8.85 4.27
N THR A 109 -2.04 -9.99 4.94
CA THR A 109 -1.24 -10.14 6.16
C THR A 109 0.20 -9.66 6.05
N HIS A 110 0.70 -9.39 4.83
CA HIS A 110 2.06 -8.94 4.56
C HIS A 110 2.10 -7.53 3.91
N HIS A 111 0.98 -6.81 3.99
CA HIS A 111 0.80 -5.42 3.53
C HIS A 111 0.36 -4.52 4.69
N ASN A 112 0.44 -3.19 4.52
CA ASN A 112 0.06 -2.23 5.56
C ASN A 112 -1.48 -2.03 5.63
N VAL A 113 -2.21 -3.13 5.87
CA VAL A 113 -3.68 -3.18 5.94
C VAL A 113 -4.15 -3.99 7.16
N PRO A 114 -5.28 -3.62 7.78
CA PRO A 114 -5.80 -4.37 8.93
C PRO A 114 -6.53 -5.65 8.50
N GLU A 115 -6.30 -6.75 9.24
CA GLU A 115 -7.24 -7.87 9.27
C GLU A 115 -8.56 -7.44 9.93
N MET A 116 -9.69 -7.94 9.42
CA MET A 116 -11.02 -7.68 9.99
C MET A 116 -11.60 -8.97 10.57
N ASN A 117 -11.67 -9.08 11.90
CA ASN A 117 -12.12 -10.27 12.63
C ASN A 117 -11.33 -11.54 12.30
N GLY A 118 -9.99 -11.43 12.22
CA GLY A 118 -9.10 -12.56 11.89
C GLY A 118 -9.28 -13.07 10.46
N ARG A 119 -9.48 -12.13 9.51
CA ARG A 119 -9.71 -12.44 8.10
C ARG A 119 -8.95 -11.49 7.20
N GLU A 120 -8.28 -12.12 6.24
CA GLU A 120 -7.57 -11.50 5.14
C GLU A 120 -8.49 -10.92 4.07
N GLN A 121 -7.92 -10.07 3.22
CA GLN A 121 -8.60 -9.64 2.02
C GLN A 121 -8.72 -10.77 0.98
N ALA A 122 -9.88 -10.83 0.33
CA ALA A 122 -10.16 -11.80 -0.73
C ALA A 122 -9.92 -11.21 -2.13
N PRO A 123 -9.50 -12.03 -3.11
CA PRO A 123 -9.22 -11.62 -4.49
C PRO A 123 -10.53 -11.48 -5.29
N ALA A 124 -11.31 -10.45 -4.99
CA ALA A 124 -12.64 -10.23 -5.55
C ALA A 124 -12.93 -8.75 -5.85
N PRO A 125 -13.86 -8.46 -6.79
CA PRO A 125 -14.41 -7.13 -6.97
C PRO A 125 -15.17 -6.61 -5.73
N PRO A 126 -15.52 -5.32 -5.67
CA PRO A 126 -16.26 -4.71 -4.56
C PRO A 126 -17.61 -5.38 -4.25
N THR A 127 -17.81 -5.85 -3.02
CA THR A 127 -19.10 -6.38 -2.55
C THR A 127 -19.83 -5.42 -1.61
N GLY A 128 -20.30 -4.30 -2.18
CA GLY A 128 -21.26 -3.40 -1.54
C GLY A 128 -20.70 -2.34 -0.58
N PRO A 129 -21.58 -1.62 0.16
CA PRO A 129 -21.26 -0.31 0.74
C PRO A 129 -21.02 -0.30 2.27
N ARG A 130 -19.83 0.13 2.75
CA ARG A 130 -19.48 0.36 4.19
C ARG A 130 -18.73 1.71 4.41
N THR A 131 -17.95 2.03 5.46
CA THR A 131 -17.11 3.29 5.51
C THR A 131 -16.10 3.30 6.67
N TRP A 132 -14.88 3.82 6.42
CA TRP A 132 -13.88 4.27 7.41
C TRP A 132 -13.13 5.54 6.94
N SER A 133 -12.36 6.18 7.84
CA SER A 133 -11.49 7.33 7.53
C SER A 133 -10.34 7.49 8.51
N ALA A 134 -9.15 7.84 8.02
CA ALA A 134 -8.01 8.27 8.85
C ALA A 134 -7.87 9.82 8.86
N ARG A 135 -7.17 10.35 9.87
CA ARG A 135 -6.70 11.75 9.95
C ARG A 135 -5.35 11.79 10.66
N ALA A 136 -4.38 12.50 10.08
CA ALA A 136 -3.12 12.82 10.74
C ALA A 136 -3.23 14.21 11.40
N PRO A 137 -3.07 14.35 12.73
CA PRO A 137 -2.95 15.65 13.37
C PRO A 137 -1.70 16.41 12.90
N GLY A 138 -1.72 17.73 12.91
CA GLY A 138 -0.55 18.58 12.65
C GLY A 138 -0.18 18.82 11.18
N TRP A 139 -0.80 18.14 10.21
CA TRP A 139 -0.63 18.48 8.79
C TRP A 139 -1.40 19.78 8.45
N PRO A 140 -0.84 20.70 7.65
CA PRO A 140 -1.54 21.91 7.20
C PRO A 140 -2.69 21.62 6.21
N TRP A 141 -2.82 20.38 5.73
CA TRP A 141 -3.85 19.93 4.80
C TRP A 141 -4.59 18.71 5.35
N SER A 142 -5.92 18.71 5.32
CA SER A 142 -6.69 17.51 5.66
C SER A 142 -6.75 16.52 4.49
N CYS A 143 -5.91 15.48 4.52
CA CYS A 143 -6.08 14.33 3.64
C CYS A 143 -6.97 13.28 4.33
N ALA A 144 -8.16 13.03 3.78
CA ALA A 144 -9.11 12.06 4.31
C ALA A 144 -9.36 10.95 3.28
N THR A 145 -8.52 9.91 3.30
CA THR A 145 -8.80 8.63 2.63
C THR A 145 -10.12 8.05 3.19
N ARG A 146 -11.03 7.57 2.33
CA ARG A 146 -12.38 7.08 2.72
C ARG A 146 -12.60 5.61 2.35
N THR A 147 -11.64 4.80 2.77
CA THR A 147 -11.54 3.34 2.63
C THR A 147 -12.82 2.63 3.13
N ARG A 148 -13.35 1.61 2.43
CA ARG A 148 -14.77 1.21 2.54
C ARG A 148 -15.01 -0.19 3.14
N TRP A 149 -14.62 -0.39 4.40
CA TRP A 149 -14.60 -1.69 5.10
C TRP A 149 -15.82 -2.04 5.97
N GLY A 150 -16.20 -3.32 6.01
CA GLY A 150 -17.21 -3.88 6.93
C GLY A 150 -17.78 -5.25 6.47
N LEU A 151 -18.44 -5.96 7.39
CA LEU A 151 -18.91 -7.34 7.20
C LEU A 151 -20.41 -7.43 6.87
N ALA A 152 -20.79 -8.34 5.97
CA ALA A 152 -22.18 -8.70 5.70
C ALA A 152 -22.54 -10.00 6.44
N SER A 153 -23.16 -9.89 7.62
CA SER A 153 -23.59 -11.04 8.44
C SER A 153 -24.92 -11.64 7.94
N GLY A 154 -24.93 -12.13 6.70
CA GLY A 154 -26.02 -12.96 6.17
C GLY A 154 -26.00 -14.36 6.78
N ARG A 155 -27.17 -14.94 7.05
CA ARG A 155 -27.31 -16.34 7.51
C ARG A 155 -27.02 -17.32 6.37
N GLY A 156 -25.74 -17.52 6.07
CA GLY A 156 -25.25 -18.47 5.08
C GLY A 156 -24.00 -17.98 4.34
N GLY A 157 -22.86 -18.65 4.55
CA GLY A 157 -21.67 -18.52 3.69
C GLY A 157 -21.12 -17.10 3.47
N GLY A 158 -20.92 -16.32 4.53
CA GLY A 158 -20.49 -14.91 4.46
C GLY A 158 -19.17 -14.69 3.70
N ARG A 159 -19.26 -14.19 2.46
CA ARG A 159 -18.11 -13.83 1.62
C ARG A 159 -17.56 -12.47 2.03
N CYS A 160 -16.30 -12.41 2.45
CA CYS A 160 -15.63 -11.15 2.80
C CYS A 160 -15.01 -10.54 1.53
N GLY A 161 -15.60 -9.46 0.99
CA GLY A 161 -15.07 -8.71 -0.17
C GLY A 161 -14.61 -7.31 0.22
N TRP A 162 -13.66 -6.74 -0.52
CA TRP A 162 -12.73 -5.72 -0.01
C TRP A 162 -12.53 -4.56 -1.02
N THR A 163 -12.51 -3.28 -0.55
CA THR A 163 -12.50 -2.06 -1.39
C THR A 163 -12.00 -0.81 -0.65
N ALA A 164 -11.13 -0.01 -1.28
CA ALA A 164 -10.51 1.18 -0.67
C ALA A 164 -10.75 2.46 -1.47
N ALA A 165 -11.89 3.15 -1.28
CA ALA A 165 -12.17 4.38 -2.04
C ALA A 165 -11.40 5.62 -1.50
N ILE A 166 -10.28 5.99 -2.12
CA ILE A 166 -9.57 7.23 -1.76
C ILE A 166 -10.18 8.41 -2.51
N ARG A 167 -11.17 9.08 -1.90
CA ARG A 167 -11.93 10.14 -2.58
C ARG A 167 -11.22 11.49 -2.52
N ARG A 168 -10.94 12.08 -3.69
CA ARG A 168 -10.66 13.52 -3.86
C ARG A 168 -11.78 14.34 -3.19
N ARG A 169 -11.51 14.89 -2.01
CA ARG A 169 -12.14 16.12 -1.50
C ARG A 169 -11.13 17.27 -1.55
N TRP A 170 -11.68 18.45 -1.79
CA TRP A 170 -11.00 19.73 -1.87
C TRP A 170 -11.81 20.72 -1.04
N SER A 171 -11.11 21.74 -0.56
CA SER A 171 -11.61 22.90 0.17
C SER A 171 -11.02 24.12 -0.51
#